data_AF-A0A2V4R069-F1
#
_entry.id   AF-A0A2V4R069-F1
#
_cell.length_a   1.000
_cell.length_b   1.000
_cell.length_c   1.000
_cell.angle_alpha   90.00
_cell.angle_beta   90.00
_cell.angle_gamma   90.00
#
_symmetry.space_group_name_H-M   'P 1'
#
loop_
_entity.id
_entity.type
_entity.pdbx_description
1 polymer ?
#
loop_
_entity_poly.entity_id
_entity_poly.type
_entity_poly.pdbx_seq_one_letter_code
_entity_poly.pdbx_strand_id
1 'polypeptide(L)' 'MSKVATSGPDAQGKYSLEVNIGGLTGTLSGFSSAMEAEDYGVSLLRRVKELAKADNLKTA' A
#
# COMPACT_ATOMS: atom_id res chain seq x y z
N MET A 1 -4.60 11.59 4.79
CA MET A 1 -4.37 10.47 5.71
C MET A 1 -4.00 9.26 4.86
N SER A 2 -2.89 8.56 5.12
CA SER A 2 -2.52 7.41 4.28
C SER A 2 -3.42 6.21 4.59
N LYS A 3 -4.04 5.62 3.58
CA LYS A 3 -5.00 4.52 3.70
C LYS A 3 -4.65 3.43 2.69
N VAL A 4 -4.85 2.19 3.08
CA VAL A 4 -4.85 1.04 2.18
C VAL A 4 -6.18 0.31 2.32
N ALA A 5 -6.70 -0.22 1.21
CA ALA A 5 -7.93 -1.01 1.19
C ALA A 5 -7.78 -2.18 0.22
N THR A 6 -8.11 -3.38 0.68
CA THR A 6 -8.11 -4.58 -0.15
C THR A 6 -9.49 -4.76 -0.79
N SER A 7 -9.50 -5.18 -2.05
CA SER A 7 -10.70 -5.47 -2.84
C SER A 7 -10.53 -6.77 -3.64
N GLY A 8 -11.65 -7.40 -4.00
CA GLY A 8 -11.69 -8.66 -4.75
C GLY A 8 -12.29 -9.84 -3.96
N PRO A 9 -12.14 -11.08 -4.45
CA PRO A 9 -11.40 -11.43 -5.66
C PRO A 9 -12.11 -11.00 -6.96
N ASP A 10 -11.34 -10.78 -8.02
CA ASP A 10 -11.84 -10.59 -9.39
C ASP A 10 -12.25 -11.91 -10.05
N ALA A 11 -12.66 -11.84 -11.32
CA ALA A 11 -13.07 -13.03 -12.10
C ALA A 11 -11.95 -14.09 -12.27
N GLN A 12 -10.69 -13.73 -12.02
CA GLN A 12 -9.52 -14.63 -12.07
C GLN A 12 -9.10 -15.11 -10.68
N GLY A 13 -9.85 -14.78 -9.63
CA GLY A 13 -9.52 -15.14 -8.26
C GLY A 13 -8.42 -14.25 -7.64
N LYS A 14 -8.14 -13.07 -8.22
CA LYS A 14 -7.06 -12.18 -7.76
C LYS A 14 -7.59 -11.02 -6.94
N TYR A 15 -6.79 -10.62 -5.95
CA TYR A 15 -7.09 -9.49 -5.07
C TYR A 15 -6.30 -8.25 -5.51
N SER A 16 -6.84 -7.09 -5.19
CA SER A 16 -6.23 -5.79 -5.46
C SER A 16 -6.14 -4.95 -4.19
N LEU A 17 -5.06 -4.20 -4.06
CA LEU A 17 -4.79 -3.24 -3.00
C LEU A 17 -4.90 -1.83 -3.57
N GLU A 18 -5.88 -1.08 -3.09
CA GLU A 18 -5.97 0.36 -3.30
C GLU A 18 -5.14 1.07 -2.24
N VAL A 19 -4.27 1.99 -2.68
CA VAL A 19 -3.33 2.71 -1.83
C VAL A 19 -3.54 4.21 -2.01
N ASN A 20 -3.73 4.94 -0.92
CA ASN A 20 -3.71 6.40 -0.89
C ASN A 20 -2.60 6.87 0.07
N ILE A 21 -1.59 7.57 -0.45
CA ILE A 21 -0.45 8.10 0.31
C ILE A 21 -0.27 9.57 -0.05
N GLY A 22 -0.53 10.48 0.89
CA GLY A 22 -0.22 11.90 0.69
C GLY A 22 -0.93 12.54 -0.52
N GLY A 23 -2.09 12.04 -0.92
CA GLY A 23 -2.81 12.51 -2.11
C GLY A 23 -2.49 11.74 -3.39
N LEU A 24 -1.47 10.87 -3.40
CA LEU A 24 -1.22 9.92 -4.47
C LEU A 24 -2.09 8.68 -4.27
N THR A 25 -2.87 8.33 -5.27
CA THR A 25 -3.71 7.13 -5.27
C THR A 25 -3.24 6.16 -6.34
N GLY A 26 -3.21 4.87 -6.03
CA GLY A 26 -2.85 3.82 -6.98
C GLY A 26 -3.46 2.47 -6.60
N THR A 27 -3.55 1.58 -7.58
CA THR A 27 -4.05 0.22 -7.39
C THR A 27 -2.94 -0.76 -7.75
N LEU A 28 -2.67 -1.70 -6.84
CA LEU A 28 -1.78 -2.84 -7.06
C LEU A 28 -2.64 -4.10 -7.15
N SER A 29 -2.56 -4.83 -8.26
CA SER A 29 -3.41 -6.01 -8.51
C SER A 29 -2.58 -7.26 -8.68
N GLY A 30 -3.21 -8.43 -8.51
CA GLY A 30 -2.60 -9.73 -8.78
C GLY A 30 -2.26 -10.57 -7.54
N PHE A 31 -2.66 -10.11 -6.35
CA PHE A 31 -2.47 -10.85 -5.11
C PHE A 31 -3.30 -12.14 -5.12
N SER A 32 -2.75 -13.23 -4.57
CA SER A 32 -3.40 -14.54 -4.54
C SER A 32 -4.33 -14.70 -3.33
N SER A 33 -4.25 -13.80 -2.35
CA SER A 33 -5.17 -13.74 -1.21
C SER A 33 -5.35 -12.31 -0.70
N ALA A 34 -6.45 -12.06 0.03
CA ALA A 34 -6.66 -10.78 0.71
C ALA A 34 -5.57 -10.49 1.75
N MET A 35 -5.15 -11.51 2.51
CA MET A 35 -4.10 -11.40 3.53
C MET A 35 -2.75 -10.96 2.93
N GLU A 36 -2.38 -11.51 1.76
CA GLU A 36 -1.16 -11.11 1.05
C GLU A 36 -1.21 -9.63 0.64
N ALA A 37 -2.36 -9.16 0.13
CA ALA A 37 -2.56 -7.75 -0.22
C ALA A 37 -2.47 -6.82 1.00
N GLU A 38 -3.06 -7.23 2.13
CA GLU A 38 -3.04 -6.48 3.39
C GLU A 38 -1.63 -6.39 3.97
N ASP A 39 -0.90 -7.50 4.05
CA ASP A 39 0.48 -7.55 4.56
C ASP A 39 1.42 -6.68 3.71
N TYR A 40 1.25 -6.71 2.38
CA TYR A 40 1.96 -5.83 1.47
C TYR A 40 1.63 -4.35 1.76
N GLY A 41 0.34 -4.02 1.90
CA GLY A 41 -0.10 -2.65 2.20
C GLY A 41 0.47 -2.09 3.51
N VAL A 42 0.47 -2.89 4.58
CA VAL A 42 1.09 -2.52 5.86
C VAL A 42 2.59 -2.27 5.70
N SER A 43 3.28 -3.17 5.01
CA SER A 43 4.73 -3.07 4.74
C SER A 43 5.07 -1.84 3.91
N LEU A 44 4.27 -1.52 2.90
CA LEU A 44 4.41 -0.33 2.06
C LEU A 44 4.26 0.94 2.89
N LEU A 45 3.19 1.06 3.68
CA LEU A 45 2.97 2.22 4.54
C LEU A 45 4.11 2.41 5.55
N ARG A 46 4.66 1.33 6.10
CA ARG A 46 5.84 1.39 6.97
C ARG A 46 7.05 1.93 6.21
N ARG A 47 7.32 1.43 5.01
CA ARG A 47 8.46 1.90 4.19
C ARG A 47 8.34 3.38 3.84
N VAL A 48 7.15 3.84 3.47
CA VAL A 48 6.86 5.25 3.19
C VAL A 48 7.15 6.13 4.41
N LYS A 49 6.71 5.72 5.59
CA LYS A 49 7.00 6.44 6.85
C LYS A 49 8.50 6.53 7.12
N GLU A 50 9.25 5.45 6.92
CA GLU A 50 10.70 5.46 7.14
C GLU A 50 11.44 6.35 6.12
N LEU A 51 11.04 6.34 4.85
CA LEU A 51 11.59 7.25 3.85
C LEU A 51 11.29 8.72 4.18
N ALA A 52 10.05 9.04 4.58
CA ALA A 52 9.69 10.39 4.98
C ALA A 52 10.49 10.90 6.19
N LYS A 53 10.82 10.02 7.14
CA LYS A 53 11.73 10.36 8.25
C LYS A 53 13.15 10.63 7.76
N ALA A 54 13.68 9.77 6.88
CA ALA A 54 15.02 9.91 6.34
C ALA A 54 15.20 11.20 5.52
N ASP A 55 14.18 11.59 4.74
CA ASP A 55 14.19 12.83 3.98
C ASP A 55 14.19 14.06 4.90
N ASN A 56 13.36 14.05 5.96
CA ASN A 56 13.36 15.13 6.95
C ASN A 56 14.67 15.22 7.75
N LEU A 57 15.38 14.10 7.94
CA LEU A 57 16.68 14.06 8.62
C LEU A 57 17.81 14.66 7.77
N LYS A 58 17.68 14.62 6.44
CA LYS A 58 18.65 15.24 5.51
C LYS A 58 18.50 16.76 5.40
N THR A 59 17.35 17.30 5.79
CA THR A 59 17.05 18.73 5.72
C THR A 59 17.27 19.48 7.05
N ALA A 60 17.74 18.78 8.10
CA ALA A 60 17.99 19.32 9.44
C ALA A 60 19.49 19.52 9.70
#